data_AF-A0A1M7F631-F1
#
_entry.id   AF-A0A1M7F631-F1
#
_cell.length_a   1.000
_cell.length_b   1.000
_cell.length_c   1.000
_cell.angle_alpha   90.00
_cell.angle_beta   90.00
_cell.angle_gamma   90.00
#
_symmetry.space_group_name_H-M   'P 1'
#
loop_
_entity.id
_entity.type
_entity.pdbx_description
1 polymer ?
#
loop_
_entity_poly.entity_id
_entity_poly.type
_entity_poly.pdbx_seq_one_letter_code
_entity_poly.pdbx_strand_id
1 'polypeptide(L)'
;MSKIEIKRKISVAALCLQAAEAIIVVHCSMELAQHYKLHRAQAAIVLLITVLFMVAICLLQFYRYVRVLNQGVALMKQHRYEAAIALFSHMHQYFEKHPWVDKYRYLLLISCSAIPMKVMCVMNITACHVLLKNKELATFYYNTLVKLYKGHEIQLPWYDALLNNKE
;
A
#
# COMPACT_ATOMS: atom_id res chain seq x y z
N MET A 1 -6.87 18.98 -2.49
CA MET A 1 -5.61 18.25 -2.80
C MET A 1 -5.41 18.30 -4.31
N SER A 2 -4.35 18.94 -4.78
CA SER A 2 -4.06 19.08 -6.22
C SER A 2 -3.61 17.74 -6.83
N LYS A 3 -3.92 17.53 -8.11
CA LYS A 3 -3.54 16.34 -8.88
C LYS A 3 -2.03 16.36 -9.14
N ILE A 4 -1.35 15.33 -8.66
CA ILE A 4 0.04 15.01 -9.02
C ILE A 4 -0.03 14.03 -10.20
N GLU A 5 0.35 14.48 -11.40
CA GLU A 5 0.52 13.60 -12.57
C GLU A 5 1.95 13.05 -12.62
N ILE A 6 2.09 11.73 -12.55
CA ILE A 6 3.38 11.03 -12.70
C ILE A 6 3.21 9.90 -13.70
N LYS A 7 3.91 10.01 -14.84
CA LYS A 7 4.05 8.93 -15.83
C LYS A 7 5.04 7.89 -15.30
N ARG A 8 4.57 6.67 -15.00
CA ARG A 8 5.45 5.54 -14.66
C ARG A 8 5.45 4.51 -15.79
N LYS A 9 6.64 4.16 -16.30
CA LYS A 9 6.82 3.00 -17.17
C LYS A 9 6.71 1.74 -16.30
N ILE A 10 5.70 0.92 -16.58
CA ILE A 10 5.61 -0.43 -16.01
C ILE A 10 6.80 -1.21 -16.56
N SER A 11 7.64 -1.75 -15.67
CA SER A 11 8.78 -2.58 -16.10
C SER A 11 8.24 -3.87 -16.70
N VAL A 12 8.44 -4.07 -18.00
CA VAL A 12 8.05 -5.29 -18.74
C VAL A 12 8.60 -6.55 -18.03
N ALA A 13 9.79 -6.46 -17.41
CA ALA A 13 10.37 -7.55 -16.64
C ALA A 13 9.53 -7.96 -15.42
N ALA A 14 8.87 -7.02 -14.75
CA ALA A 14 7.98 -7.34 -13.62
C ALA A 14 6.69 -8.03 -14.08
N LEU A 15 6.13 -7.61 -15.22
CA LEU A 15 5.01 -8.30 -15.87
C LEU A 15 5.39 -9.71 -16.32
N CYS A 16 6.58 -9.90 -16.91
CA CYS A 16 7.06 -11.21 -17.34
C CYS A 16 7.31 -12.16 -16.17
N LEU A 17 7.89 -11.68 -15.07
CA LEU A 17 8.13 -12.50 -13.88
C LEU A 17 6.81 -12.97 -13.24
N GLN A 18 5.79 -12.10 -13.22
CA GLN A 18 4.47 -12.43 -12.70
C GLN A 18 3.67 -13.36 -13.60
N ALA A 19 3.81 -13.19 -14.92
CA ALA A 19 3.27 -14.16 -15.87
C ALA A 19 3.93 -15.54 -15.66
N ALA A 20 5.23 -15.59 -15.41
CA ALA A 20 5.93 -16.83 -15.12
C ALA A 20 5.44 -17.51 -13.82
N GLU A 21 5.23 -16.75 -12.74
CA GLU A 21 4.67 -17.29 -11.49
C GLU A 21 3.25 -17.86 -11.68
N ALA A 22 2.38 -17.15 -12.39
CA ALA A 22 1.03 -17.63 -12.72
C ALA A 22 1.08 -18.89 -13.61
N ILE A 23 1.98 -18.92 -14.59
CA ILE A 23 2.21 -20.10 -15.44
C ILE A 23 2.67 -21.29 -14.61
N ILE A 24 3.58 -21.10 -13.65
CA ILE A 24 4.05 -22.17 -12.76
C ILE A 24 2.91 -22.72 -11.91
N VAL A 25 2.05 -21.87 -11.35
CA VAL A 25 0.87 -22.32 -10.57
C VAL A 25 -0.12 -23.09 -11.44
N VAL A 26 -0.37 -22.62 -12.67
CA VAL A 26 -1.21 -23.34 -13.65
C VAL A 26 -0.58 -24.67 -14.04
N HIS A 27 0.73 -24.71 -14.28
CA HIS A 27 1.43 -25.93 -14.69
C HIS A 27 1.44 -26.98 -13.57
N CYS A 28 1.76 -26.55 -12.36
CA CYS A 28 1.82 -27.41 -11.17
C CYS A 28 0.42 -27.96 -10.81
N SER A 29 -0.64 -27.16 -10.98
CA SER A 29 -2.02 -27.64 -10.80
C SER A 29 -2.47 -28.61 -11.89
N MET A 30 -2.00 -28.45 -13.15
CA MET A 30 -2.26 -29.42 -14.21
C MET A 30 -1.49 -30.73 -14.00
N GLU A 31 -0.24 -30.70 -13.56
CA GLU A 31 0.54 -31.90 -13.23
C GLU A 31 -0.08 -32.67 -12.05
N LEU A 32 -0.54 -31.96 -11.02
CA LEU A 32 -1.26 -32.59 -9.90
C LEU A 32 -2.55 -33.27 -10.39
N ALA A 33 -3.31 -32.61 -11.25
CA ALA A 33 -4.54 -33.17 -11.81
C ALA A 33 -4.25 -34.41 -12.69
N GLN A 34 -3.16 -34.41 -13.45
CA GLN A 34 -2.71 -35.58 -14.21
C GLN A 34 -2.27 -36.73 -13.30
N HIS A 35 -1.52 -36.44 -12.23
CA HIS A 35 -1.05 -37.44 -11.26
C HIS A 35 -2.21 -38.16 -10.57
N TYR A 36 -3.30 -37.43 -10.27
CA TYR A 36 -4.52 -37.99 -9.66
C TYR A 36 -5.52 -38.57 -10.68
N LYS A 37 -5.18 -38.63 -11.98
CA LYS A 37 -6.07 -39.06 -13.08
C LYS A 37 -7.43 -38.32 -13.07
N LEU A 38 -7.41 -37.05 -12.69
CA LEU A 38 -8.61 -36.21 -12.64
C LEU A 38 -9.11 -35.97 -14.08
N HIS A 39 -10.42 -36.09 -14.29
CA HIS A 39 -11.02 -35.76 -15.59
C HIS A 39 -10.80 -34.28 -15.90
N ARG A 40 -10.65 -33.90 -17.18
CA ARG A 40 -10.37 -32.49 -17.60
C ARG A 40 -11.29 -31.45 -16.96
N ALA A 41 -12.56 -31.80 -16.73
CA ALA A 41 -13.53 -30.93 -16.04
C ALA A 41 -13.16 -30.66 -14.58
N GLN A 42 -12.65 -31.66 -13.85
CA GLN A 42 -12.27 -31.53 -12.45
C GLN A 42 -11.00 -30.68 -12.27
N ALA A 43 -10.03 -30.78 -13.19
CA ALA A 43 -8.85 -29.92 -13.21
C ALA A 43 -9.21 -28.43 -13.40
N ALA A 44 -10.15 -28.15 -14.31
CA ALA A 44 -10.65 -26.80 -14.55
C ALA A 44 -11.36 -26.20 -13.32
N ILE A 45 -12.11 -27.03 -12.58
CA ILE A 45 -12.76 -26.61 -11.33
C ILE A 45 -11.73 -26.23 -10.27
N VAL A 46 -10.67 -27.04 -10.08
CA VAL A 46 -9.61 -26.73 -9.11
C VAL A 46 -8.93 -25.41 -9.45
N LEU A 47 -8.57 -25.21 -10.73
CA LEU A 47 -7.98 -23.95 -11.21
C LEU A 47 -8.90 -22.75 -10.92
N LEU A 48 -10.18 -22.87 -11.23
CA LEU A 48 -11.17 -21.81 -11.01
C LEU A 48 -11.26 -21.46 -9.52
N ILE A 49 -11.31 -22.46 -8.64
CA ILE A 49 -11.34 -22.25 -7.18
C ILE A 49 -10.08 -21.52 -6.72
N THR A 50 -8.90 -21.94 -7.19
CA THR A 50 -7.63 -21.28 -6.83
C THR A 50 -7.61 -19.82 -7.26
N VAL A 51 -8.06 -19.51 -8.48
CA VAL A 51 -8.14 -18.13 -8.98
C VAL A 51 -9.14 -17.31 -8.16
N LEU A 52 -10.34 -17.83 -7.91
CA LEU A 52 -11.36 -17.15 -7.09
C LEU A 52 -10.86 -16.87 -5.67
N PHE A 53 -10.14 -17.83 -5.08
CA PHE A 53 -9.54 -17.67 -3.76
C PHE A 53 -8.47 -16.56 -3.74
N MET A 54 -7.60 -16.52 -4.76
CA MET A 54 -6.61 -15.45 -4.89
C MET A 54 -7.26 -14.07 -5.05
N VAL A 55 -8.32 -13.98 -5.88
CA VAL A 55 -9.09 -12.75 -6.06
C VAL A 55 -9.73 -12.31 -4.74
N ALA A 56 -10.33 -13.23 -3.99
CA ALA A 56 -10.92 -12.93 -2.68
C ALA A 56 -9.89 -12.39 -1.69
N ILE A 57 -8.68 -12.94 -1.65
CA ILE A 57 -7.58 -12.42 -0.81
C ILE A 57 -7.22 -10.99 -1.22
N CYS A 58 -7.06 -10.71 -2.52
CA CYS A 58 -6.73 -9.37 -3.00
C CYS A 58 -7.82 -8.35 -2.63
N LEU A 59 -9.10 -8.72 -2.81
CA LEU A 59 -10.23 -7.86 -2.43
C LEU A 59 -10.29 -7.61 -0.92
N LEU A 60 -10.03 -8.62 -0.10
CA LEU A 60 -9.99 -8.48 1.36
C LEU A 60 -8.84 -7.58 1.81
N GLN A 61 -7.65 -7.73 1.21
CA GLN A 61 -6.51 -6.86 1.48
C GLN A 61 -6.81 -5.42 1.07
N PHE A 62 -7.37 -5.21 -0.12
CA PHE A 62 -7.81 -3.90 -0.60
C PHE A 62 -8.81 -3.26 0.36
N TYR A 63 -9.87 -3.98 0.74
CA TYR A 63 -10.90 -3.49 1.64
C TYR A 63 -10.32 -3.10 3.00
N ARG A 64 -9.49 -3.96 3.60
CA ARG A 64 -8.82 -3.66 4.88
C ARG A 64 -7.97 -2.40 4.77
N TYR A 65 -7.21 -2.27 3.70
CA TYR A 65 -6.35 -1.11 3.46
C TYR A 65 -7.16 0.19 3.35
N VAL A 66 -8.13 0.26 2.44
CA VAL A 66 -8.94 1.46 2.22
C VAL A 66 -9.71 1.83 3.48
N ARG A 67 -10.25 0.83 4.19
CA ARG A 67 -10.96 1.05 5.46
C ARG A 67 -10.07 1.71 6.50
N VAL A 68 -8.85 1.19 6.72
CA VAL A 68 -7.93 1.75 7.73
C VAL A 68 -7.50 3.16 7.34
N LEU A 69 -7.17 3.42 6.06
CA LEU A 69 -6.81 4.78 5.63
C LEU A 69 -7.96 5.77 5.86
N ASN A 70 -9.18 5.39 5.50
CA ASN A 70 -10.38 6.21 5.71
C ASN A 70 -10.69 6.41 7.20
N GLN A 71 -10.49 5.38 8.03
CA GLN A 71 -10.63 5.49 9.48
C GLN A 71 -9.61 6.47 10.08
N GLY A 72 -8.34 6.42 9.64
CA GLY A 72 -7.32 7.36 10.09
C GLY A 72 -7.67 8.81 9.73
N VAL A 73 -8.12 9.04 8.49
CA VAL A 73 -8.59 10.37 8.07
C VAL A 73 -9.84 10.81 8.86
N ALA A 74 -10.77 9.90 9.15
CA ALA A 74 -11.93 10.21 9.98
C ALA A 74 -11.53 10.60 11.41
N LEU A 75 -10.57 9.90 12.02
CA LEU A 75 -10.03 10.24 13.34
C LEU A 75 -9.35 11.61 13.33
N MET A 76 -8.60 11.94 12.27
CA MET A 76 -8.02 13.29 12.11
C MET A 76 -9.11 14.37 12.05
N LYS A 77 -10.19 14.14 11.30
CA LYS A 77 -11.35 15.06 11.24
C LYS A 77 -12.06 15.22 12.58
N GLN A 78 -11.99 14.20 13.44
CA GLN A 78 -12.54 14.22 14.80
C GLN A 78 -11.55 14.76 15.84
N HIS A 79 -10.40 15.29 15.41
CA HIS A 79 -9.32 15.77 16.28
C HIS A 79 -8.73 14.70 17.22
N ARG A 80 -8.91 13.42 16.89
CA ARG A 80 -8.35 12.27 17.64
C ARG A 80 -7.01 11.85 17.06
N TYR A 81 -6.02 12.74 17.15
CA TYR A 81 -4.77 12.61 16.42
C TYR A 81 -3.90 11.46 16.92
N GLU A 82 -3.86 11.20 18.23
CA GLU A 82 -3.09 10.11 18.83
C GLU A 82 -3.61 8.75 18.34
N ALA A 83 -4.93 8.59 18.29
CA ALA A 83 -5.56 7.39 17.75
C ALA A 83 -5.26 7.22 16.25
N ALA A 84 -5.27 8.32 15.48
CA ALA A 84 -4.88 8.30 14.07
C ALA A 84 -3.41 7.91 13.90
N ILE A 85 -2.51 8.45 14.73
CA ILE A 85 -1.07 8.12 14.73
C ILE A 85 -0.87 6.63 15.00
N ALA A 86 -1.50 6.07 16.03
CA ALA A 86 -1.38 4.64 16.35
C ALA A 86 -1.80 3.76 15.15
N LEU A 87 -2.91 4.15 14.49
CA LEU A 87 -3.44 3.44 13.34
C LEU A 87 -2.51 3.50 12.11
N PHE A 88 -1.98 4.68 11.78
CA PHE A 88 -1.02 4.84 10.68
C PHE A 88 0.33 4.18 10.98
N SER A 89 0.79 4.19 12.24
CA SER A 89 2.02 3.52 12.66
C SER A 89 1.92 2.00 12.50
N HIS A 90 0.78 1.41 12.87
CA HIS A 90 0.54 -0.01 12.65
C HIS A 90 0.53 -0.37 11.15
N MET A 91 -0.10 0.46 10.32
CA MET A 91 -0.08 0.29 8.86
C MET A 91 1.33 0.44 8.29
N HIS A 92 2.11 1.42 8.78
CA HIS A 92 3.50 1.61 8.38
C HIS A 92 4.35 0.36 8.66
N GLN A 93 4.27 -0.18 9.88
CA GLN A 93 4.99 -1.39 10.26
C GLN A 93 4.61 -2.60 9.39
N TYR A 94 3.34 -2.72 8.99
CA TYR A 94 2.91 -3.78 8.08
C TYR A 94 3.62 -3.70 6.72
N PHE A 95 3.65 -2.51 6.09
CA PHE A 95 4.31 -2.33 4.78
C PHE A 95 5.84 -2.31 4.89
N GLU A 96 6.39 -2.07 6.08
CA GLU A 96 7.80 -2.23 6.38
C GLU A 96 8.19 -3.71 6.40
N LYS A 97 7.40 -4.54 7.09
CA LYS A 97 7.58 -6.00 7.13
C LYS A 97 7.30 -6.68 5.78
N HIS A 98 6.45 -6.09 4.94
CA HIS A 98 6.07 -6.66 3.64
C HIS A 98 6.29 -5.68 2.47
N PRO A 99 7.55 -5.35 2.11
CA PRO A 99 7.85 -4.39 1.05
C PRO A 99 7.29 -4.80 -0.32
N TRP A 100 7.15 -6.11 -0.56
CA TRP A 100 6.61 -6.66 -1.79
C TRP A 100 5.14 -6.29 -2.00
N VAL A 101 4.35 -6.15 -0.92
CA VAL A 101 2.94 -5.75 -1.02
C VAL A 101 2.83 -4.33 -1.55
N ASP A 102 3.65 -3.40 -1.05
CA ASP A 102 3.68 -2.02 -1.54
C ASP A 102 4.23 -1.93 -2.97
N LYS A 103 5.22 -2.77 -3.32
CA LYS A 103 5.78 -2.88 -4.67
C LYS A 103 4.75 -3.34 -5.70
N TYR A 104 3.92 -4.32 -5.35
CA TYR A 104 2.92 -4.93 -6.25
C TYR A 104 1.48 -4.49 -5.94
N ARG A 105 1.31 -3.39 -5.22
CA ARG A 105 -0.01 -2.90 -4.77
C ARG A 105 -1.00 -2.61 -5.90
N TYR A 106 -0.52 -2.36 -7.10
CA TYR A 106 -1.38 -2.10 -8.25
C TYR A 106 -2.22 -3.34 -8.61
N LEU A 107 -1.69 -4.54 -8.31
CA LEU A 107 -2.39 -5.83 -8.43
C LEU A 107 -3.09 -6.19 -7.13
N LEU A 108 -2.35 -6.18 -6.02
CA LEU A 108 -2.82 -6.73 -4.74
C LEU A 108 -3.85 -5.83 -4.04
N LEU A 109 -3.73 -4.52 -4.22
CA LEU A 109 -4.51 -3.49 -3.55
C LEU A 109 -5.21 -2.57 -4.55
N ILE A 110 -5.22 -2.88 -5.85
CA ILE A 110 -5.88 -2.09 -6.90
C ILE A 110 -5.56 -0.58 -6.75
N SER A 111 -4.32 -0.28 -6.34
CA SER A 111 -3.91 1.07 -5.96
C SER A 111 -2.93 1.61 -6.99
N CYS A 112 -3.44 2.54 -7.81
CA CYS A 112 -2.67 3.22 -8.85
C CYS A 112 -1.95 4.48 -8.35
N SER A 113 -1.93 4.74 -7.04
CA SER A 113 -1.16 5.87 -6.49
C SER A 113 0.31 5.75 -6.90
N ALA A 114 1.00 6.88 -7.09
CA ALA A 114 2.45 6.90 -7.29
C ALA A 114 3.21 6.86 -5.95
N ILE A 115 2.57 7.28 -4.86
CA ILE A 115 3.19 7.43 -3.53
C ILE A 115 3.21 6.07 -2.80
N PRO A 116 4.38 5.51 -2.42
CA PRO A 116 4.51 4.32 -1.57
C PRO A 116 3.57 4.39 -0.35
N MET A 117 2.97 3.27 0.03
CA MET A 117 2.07 3.22 1.18
C MET A 117 2.79 3.61 2.47
N LYS A 118 4.06 3.20 2.61
CA LYS A 118 4.91 3.65 3.73
C LYS A 118 5.02 5.17 3.79
N VAL A 119 5.28 5.80 2.64
CA VAL A 119 5.39 7.26 2.52
C VAL A 119 4.06 7.92 2.89
N MET A 120 2.94 7.36 2.43
CA MET A 120 1.61 7.87 2.78
C MET A 120 1.31 7.77 4.28
N CYS A 121 1.68 6.67 4.93
CA CYS A 121 1.52 6.51 6.38
C CYS A 121 2.35 7.54 7.15
N VAL A 122 3.64 7.68 6.82
CA VAL A 122 4.52 8.66 7.48
C VAL A 122 4.00 10.07 7.24
N MET A 123 3.55 10.41 6.03
CA MET A 123 2.99 11.72 5.72
C MET A 123 1.78 12.04 6.60
N ASN A 124 0.87 11.09 6.82
CA ASN A 124 -0.28 11.29 7.69
C ASN A 124 0.12 11.36 9.17
N ILE A 125 1.11 10.60 9.62
CA ILE A 125 1.67 10.73 10.98
C ILE A 125 2.27 12.12 11.19
N THR A 126 3.05 12.60 10.22
CA THR A 126 3.59 13.98 10.22
C THR A 126 2.46 14.99 10.33
N ALA A 127 1.40 14.86 9.52
CA ALA A 127 0.25 15.76 9.56
C ALA A 127 -0.44 15.76 10.93
N CYS A 128 -0.62 14.60 11.57
CA CYS A 128 -1.16 14.53 12.93
C CYS A 128 -0.27 15.29 13.93
N HIS A 129 1.06 15.14 13.87
CA HIS A 129 1.96 15.89 14.75
C HIS A 129 1.94 17.40 14.48
N VAL A 130 1.75 17.82 13.22
CA VAL A 130 1.54 19.24 12.89
C VAL A 130 0.25 19.76 13.53
N LEU A 131 -0.85 19.00 13.45
CA LEU A 131 -2.13 19.38 14.03
C LEU A 131 -2.10 19.39 15.57
N LEU A 132 -1.24 18.57 16.18
CA LEU A 132 -0.92 18.60 17.61
C LEU A 132 0.06 19.71 18.01
N LYS A 133 0.57 20.50 17.05
CA LYS A 133 1.65 21.49 17.23
C LYS A 133 2.93 20.91 17.84
N ASN A 134 3.16 19.60 17.70
CA ASN A 134 4.38 18.96 18.16
C ASN A 134 5.47 19.08 17.09
N LYS A 135 6.19 20.21 17.11
CA LYS A 135 7.19 20.57 16.10
C LYS A 135 8.36 19.57 16.04
N GLU A 136 8.79 19.05 17.19
CA GLU A 136 9.90 18.09 17.28
C GLU A 136 9.55 16.79 16.52
N LEU A 137 8.43 16.15 16.87
CA LEU A 137 8.01 14.91 16.21
C LEU A 137 7.60 15.14 14.76
N ALA A 138 6.91 16.24 14.46
CA ALA A 138 6.59 16.60 13.07
C ALA A 138 7.86 16.70 12.21
N THR A 139 8.92 17.31 12.74
CA THR A 139 10.21 17.44 12.04
C THR A 139 10.92 16.10 11.89
N PHE A 140 10.90 15.26 12.92
CA PHE A 140 11.44 13.91 12.86
C PHE A 140 10.79 13.08 11.74
N TYR A 141 9.46 13.05 11.67
CA TYR A 141 8.74 12.29 10.66
C TYR A 141 8.83 12.93 9.27
N TYR A 142 8.88 14.27 9.16
CA TYR A 142 9.16 14.95 7.90
C TYR A 142 10.52 14.56 7.34
N ASN A 143 11.58 14.59 8.15
CA ASN A 143 12.91 14.18 7.73
C ASN A 143 12.95 12.70 7.31
N THR A 144 12.20 11.85 8.00
CA THR A 144 12.02 10.44 7.63
C THR A 144 11.31 10.31 6.28
N LEU A 145 10.26 11.11 6.04
CA LEU A 145 9.51 11.13 4.79
C LEU A 145 10.39 11.51 3.59
N VAL A 146 11.21 12.57 3.74
CA VAL A 146 12.16 13.01 2.71
C VAL A 146 13.19 11.93 2.39
N LYS A 147 13.69 11.22 3.42
CA LYS A 147 14.61 10.08 3.23
C LYS A 147 13.94 8.90 2.51
N LEU A 148 12.68 8.62 2.80
CA LEU A 148 11.92 7.51 2.21
C LEU A 148 11.53 7.75 0.74
N TYR A 149 11.30 9.00 0.36
CA TYR A 149 10.82 9.37 -0.98
C TYR A 149 11.89 10.04 -1.84
N LYS A 150 13.17 9.67 -1.64
CA LYS A 150 14.31 10.19 -2.41
C LYS A 150 14.02 10.17 -3.92
N GLY A 151 14.15 11.34 -4.56
CA GLY A 151 14.01 11.52 -6.01
C GLY A 151 12.75 12.27 -6.45
N HIS A 152 11.86 12.64 -5.54
CA HIS A 152 10.70 13.48 -5.84
C HIS A 152 10.57 14.56 -4.75
N GLU A 153 10.30 15.81 -5.15
CA GLU A 153 10.02 16.86 -4.18
C GLU A 153 8.67 16.59 -3.50
N ILE A 154 8.69 16.47 -2.17
CA ILE A 154 7.47 16.47 -1.37
C ILE A 154 7.28 17.88 -0.83
N GLN A 155 6.32 18.59 -1.40
CA GLN A 155 5.87 19.87 -0.86
C GLN A 155 4.70 19.61 0.08
N LEU A 156 4.85 20.03 1.34
CA LEU A 156 3.83 19.91 2.38
C LEU A 156 3.50 21.31 2.91
N PRO A 157 2.59 22.07 2.25
CA PRO A 157 2.33 23.47 2.60
C PRO A 157 1.92 23.68 4.07
N TRP A 158 1.25 22.69 4.65
CA TRP A 158 0.85 22.69 6.06
C TRP A 158 2.03 22.50 7.02
N TYR A 159 3.10 21.81 6.61
CA TYR A 159 4.33 21.71 7.39
C TYR A 159 5.14 23.00 7.30
N ASP A 160 5.23 23.60 6.11
CA ASP A 160 5.88 24.90 5.92
C ASP A 160 5.21 25.98 6.77
N ALA A 161 3.86 25.96 6.84
CA ALA A 161 3.10 26.84 7.72
C ALA A 161 3.42 26.63 9.21
N LEU A 162 3.66 25.40 9.66
CA LEU A 162 4.08 25.12 11.05
C LEU A 162 5.47 25.68 11.33
N LEU A 163 6.41 25.58 10.39
CA LEU A 163 7.76 26.12 10.56
C LEU A 163 7.77 27.65 10.61
N ASN A 164 6.90 28.28 9.82
CA ASN A 164 6.79 29.73 9.68
C ASN A 164 5.96 30.40 10.80
N ASN A 165 5.12 29.64 11.51
CA ASN A 165 4.52 30.10 12.76
C ASN A 165 5.62 30.13 13.83
N LYS A 166 6.27 31.30 13.95
CA LYS A 166 7.06 31.65 15.13
C LYS A 166 6.07 31.97 16.25
N GLU A 167 5.99 31.07 17.24
CA GLU A 167 5.56 31.46 18.59
C GLU A 167 6.54 32.48 19.17
#